data_AF-A0A962E7K2-F1
#
_entry.id   AF-A0A962E7K2-F1
#
_cell.length_a   1.000
_cell.length_b   1.000
_cell.length_c   1.000
_cell.angle_alpha   90.00
_cell.angle_beta   90.00
_cell.angle_gamma   90.00
#
_symmetry.space_group_name_H-M   'P 1'
#
loop_
_entity.id
_entity.type
_entity.pdbx_description
1 polymer ?
#
loop_
_entity_poly.entity_id
_entity_poly.type
_entity_poly.pdbx_seq_one_letter_code
_entity_poly.pdbx_strand_id
1 'polypeptide(L)'
;MADGVIFIDGNNFSQGNLAVASVLLLYYHLASEKGITNDQTVCLDPELFDGFSYLGVEVAPEYQDYIDPQLLREGAEICLLCDLNDMIGEYEDTFTCQPIVERMLSIQSNGQSLTIPEFNEVLNLVRGGEELFNYSEFRSLKSAIFEKYVESRFRRLLE
;
A
#
# COMPACT_ATOMS: atom_id res chain seq x y z
N MET A 1 -6.52 -17.11 7.57
CA MET A 1 -6.96 -17.65 6.26
C MET A 1 -5.72 -17.75 5.41
N ALA A 2 -5.57 -18.82 4.63
CA ALA A 2 -4.30 -19.14 3.97
C ALA A 2 -3.78 -17.93 3.16
N ASP A 3 -2.54 -17.53 3.43
CA ASP A 3 -1.76 -16.52 2.70
C ASP A 3 -1.45 -17.06 1.28
N GLY A 4 -2.49 -17.17 0.47
CA GLY A 4 -2.38 -17.49 -0.95
C GLY A 4 -2.08 -16.22 -1.71
N VAL A 5 -1.00 -16.24 -2.49
CA VAL A 5 -0.75 -15.21 -3.50
C VAL A 5 -1.96 -15.14 -4.42
N ILE A 6 -2.59 -13.96 -4.56
CA ILE A 6 -3.64 -13.75 -5.55
C ILE A 6 -3.01 -13.97 -6.94
N PHE A 7 -3.62 -14.85 -7.73
CA PHE A 7 -3.28 -15.05 -9.13
C PHE A 7 -4.49 -14.66 -9.99
N ILE A 8 -4.33 -13.64 -10.83
CA ILE A 8 -5.38 -13.12 -11.71
C ILE A 8 -5.29 -13.82 -13.07
N ASP A 9 -6.38 -14.46 -13.48
CA ASP A 9 -6.58 -15.17 -14.74
C ASP A 9 -7.98 -14.89 -15.32
N GLY A 10 -8.41 -15.67 -16.30
CA GLY A 10 -9.71 -15.49 -16.95
C GLY A 10 -10.92 -15.71 -16.04
N ASN A 11 -10.77 -16.41 -14.91
CA ASN A 11 -11.86 -16.70 -13.97
C ASN A 11 -12.14 -15.53 -13.02
N ASN A 12 -11.13 -14.71 -12.74
CA ASN A 12 -11.21 -13.58 -11.81
C ASN A 12 -10.70 -12.26 -12.40
N PHE A 13 -10.57 -12.16 -13.72
CA PHE A 13 -10.18 -10.95 -14.44
C PHE A 13 -11.00 -9.71 -14.04
N SER A 14 -12.30 -9.87 -13.83
CA SER A 14 -13.16 -8.77 -13.37
C SER A 14 -12.79 -8.24 -11.99
N GLN A 15 -12.36 -9.12 -11.07
CA GLN A 15 -11.85 -8.71 -9.76
C GLN A 15 -10.53 -7.96 -9.90
N GLY A 16 -9.64 -8.43 -10.79
CA GLY A 16 -8.39 -7.73 -11.09
C GLY A 16 -8.62 -6.31 -11.66
N ASN A 17 -9.60 -6.13 -12.54
CA ASN A 17 -9.99 -4.81 -13.03
C ASN A 17 -10.54 -3.90 -11.91
N LEU A 18 -11.35 -4.45 -11.01
CA LEU A 18 -11.86 -3.70 -9.85
C LEU A 18 -10.72 -3.30 -8.91
N ALA A 19 -9.73 -4.17 -8.68
CA ALA A 19 -8.54 -3.85 -7.92
C ALA A 19 -7.74 -2.69 -8.54
N VAL A 20 -7.55 -2.70 -9.87
CA VAL A 20 -6.92 -1.58 -10.58
C VAL A 20 -7.71 -0.29 -10.38
N ALA A 21 -9.03 -0.35 -10.51
CA ALA A 21 -9.89 0.82 -10.30
C ALA A 21 -9.78 1.36 -8.86
N SER A 22 -9.72 0.48 -7.85
CA SER A 22 -9.49 0.86 -6.45
C SER A 22 -8.14 1.54 -6.24
N VAL A 23 -7.06 1.02 -6.83
CA VAL A 23 -5.72 1.65 -6.75
C VAL A 23 -5.73 3.04 -7.41
N LEU A 24 -6.37 3.19 -8.57
CA LEU A 24 -6.48 4.48 -9.25
C LEU A 24 -7.32 5.47 -8.44
N LEU A 25 -8.39 5.00 -7.78
CA LEU A 25 -9.21 5.82 -6.90
C LEU A 25 -8.42 6.29 -5.68
N LEU A 26 -7.70 5.39 -5.02
CA LEU A 26 -6.79 5.75 -3.91
C LEU A 26 -5.82 6.84 -4.36
N TYR A 27 -5.09 6.58 -5.45
CA TYR A 27 -4.08 7.50 -5.94
C TYR A 27 -4.68 8.86 -6.35
N TYR A 28 -5.92 8.89 -6.87
CA TYR A 28 -6.62 10.14 -7.18
C TYR A 28 -6.84 10.97 -5.91
N HIS A 29 -7.30 10.34 -4.83
CA HIS A 29 -7.50 11.02 -3.55
C HIS A 29 -6.17 11.54 -2.99
N LEU A 30 -5.13 10.71 -2.96
CA LEU A 30 -3.78 11.11 -2.54
C LEU A 30 -3.25 12.31 -3.34
N ALA A 31 -3.40 12.29 -4.67
CA ALA A 31 -2.97 13.37 -5.53
C ALA A 31 -3.79 14.65 -5.30
N SER A 32 -5.10 14.52 -5.09
CA SER A 32 -5.99 15.65 -4.82
C SER A 32 -5.64 16.38 -3.50
N GLU A 33 -5.19 15.63 -2.50
CA GLU A 33 -4.75 16.13 -1.20
C GLU A 33 -3.26 16.49 -1.16
N LYS A 34 -2.53 16.20 -2.24
CA LYS A 34 -1.08 16.45 -2.40
C LYS A 34 -0.23 15.71 -1.37
N GLY A 35 -0.61 14.49 -1.03
CA GLY A 35 0.18 13.63 -0.16
C GLY A 35 -0.62 12.51 0.47
N ILE A 36 0.08 11.71 1.27
CA ILE A 36 -0.53 10.75 2.19
C ILE A 36 -0.85 11.51 3.48
N THR A 37 -2.13 11.69 3.76
CA THR A 37 -2.74 12.38 4.89
C THR A 37 -3.63 11.38 5.65
N ASN A 38 -4.68 11.82 6.33
CA ASN A 38 -5.52 10.93 7.14
C ASN A 38 -6.78 10.49 6.38
N ASP A 39 -7.33 9.33 6.75
CA ASP A 39 -8.62 8.79 6.29
C ASP A 39 -8.68 8.45 4.79
N GLN A 40 -7.53 8.21 4.17
CA GLN A 40 -7.46 8.05 2.71
C GLN A 40 -7.89 6.67 2.23
N THR A 41 -7.87 5.66 3.10
CA THR A 41 -8.36 4.31 2.76
C THR A 41 -9.88 4.18 2.91
N VAL A 42 -10.57 5.17 3.52
CA VAL A 42 -12.05 5.22 3.61
C VAL A 42 -12.72 5.26 2.23
N CYS A 43 -12.02 5.72 1.19
CA CYS A 43 -12.56 5.72 -0.16
C CYS A 43 -12.52 4.33 -0.83
N LEU A 44 -11.92 3.33 -0.18
CA LEU A 44 -11.78 1.97 -0.71
C LEU A 44 -12.79 1.02 -0.10
N ASP A 45 -13.29 0.10 -0.94
CA ASP A 45 -14.03 -1.06 -0.47
C ASP A 45 -13.04 -2.20 -0.20
N PRO A 46 -12.88 -2.64 1.06
CA PRO A 46 -11.93 -3.70 1.41
C PRO A 46 -12.29 -5.06 0.80
N GLU A 47 -13.53 -5.26 0.34
CA GLU A 47 -13.90 -6.46 -0.43
C GLU A 47 -13.35 -6.42 -1.86
N LEU A 48 -13.09 -5.21 -2.39
CA LEU A 48 -12.55 -5.01 -3.73
C LEU A 48 -11.03 -4.91 -3.73
N PHE A 49 -10.43 -4.35 -2.67
CA PHE A 49 -8.99 -4.21 -2.55
C PHE A 49 -8.54 -4.18 -1.08
N ASP A 50 -7.82 -5.23 -0.67
CA ASP A 50 -7.10 -5.31 0.60
C ASP A 50 -5.59 -5.25 0.34
N GLY A 51 -4.89 -4.32 0.98
CA GLY A 51 -3.46 -4.13 0.76
C GLY A 51 -2.65 -5.42 0.96
N PHE A 52 -2.93 -6.20 2.02
CA PHE A 52 -2.13 -7.40 2.29
C PHE A 52 -2.29 -8.49 1.23
N SER A 53 -3.50 -8.75 0.77
CA SER A 53 -3.79 -9.76 -0.24
C SER A 53 -3.14 -9.48 -1.59
N TYR A 54 -2.90 -8.20 -1.93
CA TYR A 54 -2.32 -7.79 -3.20
C TYR A 54 -0.80 -7.55 -3.18
N LEU A 55 -0.13 -7.61 -2.02
CA LEU A 55 1.32 -7.47 -1.93
C LEU A 55 2.10 -8.44 -2.84
N GLY A 56 1.60 -9.65 -3.03
CA GLY A 56 2.23 -10.71 -3.83
C GLY A 56 1.58 -10.95 -5.19
N VAL A 57 0.55 -10.17 -5.57
CA VAL A 57 -0.35 -10.52 -6.69
C VAL A 57 0.40 -10.84 -7.98
N GLU A 58 -0.02 -11.88 -8.68
CA GLU A 58 0.47 -12.26 -10.00
C GLU A 58 -0.68 -12.18 -11.02
N VAL A 59 -0.35 -11.92 -12.28
CA VAL A 59 -1.30 -11.83 -13.39
C VAL A 59 -0.84 -12.76 -14.49
N ALA A 60 -1.73 -13.62 -14.98
CA ALA A 60 -1.44 -14.53 -16.07
C ALA A 60 -0.96 -13.75 -17.32
N PRO A 61 0.04 -14.25 -18.05
CA PRO A 61 0.73 -13.48 -19.10
C PRO A 61 -0.19 -12.84 -20.14
N GLU A 62 -1.26 -13.53 -20.53
CA GLU A 62 -2.25 -13.07 -21.53
C GLU A 62 -3.10 -11.87 -21.06
N TYR A 63 -3.09 -11.54 -19.76
CA TYR A 63 -3.84 -10.42 -19.19
C TYR A 63 -2.95 -9.25 -18.73
N GLN A 64 -1.63 -9.37 -18.82
CA GLN A 64 -0.69 -8.34 -18.35
C GLN A 64 -0.76 -7.03 -19.15
N ASP A 65 -1.23 -7.08 -20.40
CA ASP A 65 -1.50 -5.87 -21.20
C ASP A 65 -2.70 -5.06 -20.68
N TYR A 66 -3.55 -5.67 -19.85
CA TYR A 66 -4.76 -5.05 -19.30
C TYR A 66 -4.65 -4.74 -17.81
N ILE A 67 -3.97 -5.61 -17.06
CA ILE A 67 -3.79 -5.49 -15.62
C ILE A 67 -2.30 -5.48 -15.33
N ASP A 68 -1.78 -4.32 -14.94
CA ASP A 68 -0.39 -4.15 -14.53
C ASP A 68 -0.19 -4.74 -13.12
N PRO A 69 0.49 -5.89 -12.97
CA PRO A 69 0.73 -6.49 -11.65
C PRO A 69 1.61 -5.59 -10.77
N GLN A 70 2.50 -4.79 -11.36
CA GLN A 70 3.35 -3.88 -10.61
C GLN A 70 2.52 -2.76 -10.00
N LEU A 71 1.56 -2.19 -10.76
CA LEU A 71 0.63 -1.19 -10.24
C LEU A 71 -0.15 -1.71 -9.03
N LEU A 72 -0.64 -2.95 -9.09
CA LEU A 72 -1.39 -3.54 -7.98
C LEU A 72 -0.53 -3.74 -6.73
N ARG A 73 0.71 -4.21 -6.87
CA ARG A 73 1.64 -4.37 -5.73
C ARG A 73 2.07 -3.03 -5.14
N GLU A 74 2.41 -2.06 -5.98
CA GLU A 74 2.70 -0.68 -5.55
C GLU A 74 1.48 -0.07 -4.83
N GLY A 75 0.28 -0.24 -5.40
CA GLY A 75 -0.97 0.22 -4.80
C GLY A 75 -1.29 -0.43 -3.45
N ALA A 76 -0.98 -1.72 -3.30
CA ALA A 76 -1.13 -2.45 -2.05
C ALA A 76 -0.24 -1.86 -0.94
N GLU A 77 1.03 -1.60 -1.26
CA GLU A 77 1.95 -0.99 -0.31
C GLU A 77 1.54 0.45 0.04
N ILE A 78 1.10 1.24 -0.93
CA ILE A 78 0.57 2.58 -0.65
C ILE A 78 -0.68 2.53 0.24
N CYS A 79 -1.61 1.60 0.00
CA CYS A 79 -2.77 1.40 0.86
C CYS A 79 -2.36 1.12 2.31
N LEU A 80 -1.41 0.19 2.50
CA LEU A 80 -0.86 -0.12 3.82
C LEU A 80 -0.14 1.08 4.45
N LEU A 81 0.53 1.94 3.66
CA LEU A 81 1.15 3.16 4.17
C LEU A 81 0.10 4.14 4.72
N CYS A 82 -1.03 4.26 4.03
CA CYS A 82 -2.15 5.08 4.48
C CYS A 82 -2.73 4.55 5.80
N ASP A 83 -3.03 3.24 5.86
CA ASP A 83 -3.53 2.62 7.10
C ASP A 83 -2.54 2.79 8.26
N LEU A 84 -1.24 2.64 8.01
CA LEU A 84 -0.20 2.88 9.01
C LEU A 84 -0.18 4.34 9.47
N ASN A 85 -0.30 5.30 8.56
CA ASN A 85 -0.36 6.72 8.90
C ASN A 85 -1.57 7.02 9.79
N ASP A 86 -2.73 6.43 9.49
CA ASP A 86 -3.94 6.56 10.29
C ASP A 86 -3.73 5.96 11.68
N MET A 87 -3.15 4.76 11.78
CA MET A 87 -2.85 4.16 13.09
C MET A 87 -1.90 5.00 13.94
N ILE A 88 -0.85 5.57 13.34
CA ILE A 88 0.08 6.46 14.06
C ILE A 88 -0.66 7.73 14.53
N GLY A 89 -1.51 8.31 13.69
CA GLY A 89 -2.26 9.52 14.02
C GLY A 89 -3.35 9.30 15.07
N GLU A 90 -4.02 8.15 15.06
CA GLU A 90 -5.13 7.85 15.95
C GLU A 90 -4.71 7.29 17.31
N TYR A 91 -3.67 6.45 17.32
CA TYR A 91 -3.25 5.69 18.51
C TYR A 91 -1.95 6.22 19.15
N GLU A 92 -1.31 7.23 18.55
CA GLU A 92 -0.15 7.97 19.06
C GLU A 92 0.95 7.10 19.67
N ASP A 93 0.93 6.82 20.98
CA ASP A 93 1.94 6.05 21.70
C ASP A 93 1.69 4.53 21.68
N THR A 94 0.52 4.10 21.21
CA THR A 94 0.05 2.70 21.22
C THR A 94 -0.19 2.12 19.83
N PHE A 95 0.19 2.82 18.76
CA PHE A 95 0.02 2.32 17.38
C PHE A 95 0.67 0.97 17.13
N THR A 96 1.79 0.67 17.79
CA THR A 96 2.47 -0.64 17.65
C THR A 96 1.67 -1.81 18.24
N CYS A 97 0.69 -1.54 19.10
CA CYS A 97 -0.21 -2.56 19.64
C CYS A 97 -1.39 -2.87 18.71
N GLN A 98 -1.53 -2.13 17.60
CA GLN A 98 -2.62 -2.36 16.67
C GLN A 98 -2.35 -3.60 15.81
N PRO A 99 -3.31 -4.53 15.68
CA PRO A 99 -3.11 -5.77 14.93
C PRO A 99 -2.63 -5.57 13.50
N ILE A 100 -3.05 -4.47 12.86
CA ILE A 100 -2.65 -4.12 11.51
C ILE A 100 -1.16 -3.75 11.43
N VAL A 101 -0.64 -3.01 12.40
CA VAL A 101 0.78 -2.63 12.49
C VAL A 101 1.64 -3.84 12.79
N GLU A 102 1.22 -4.71 13.72
CA GLU A 102 1.88 -5.98 13.99
C GLU A 102 1.98 -6.85 12.72
N ARG A 103 0.88 -6.92 11.94
CA ARG A 103 0.85 -7.65 10.68
C ARG A 103 1.82 -7.03 9.65
N MET A 104 1.88 -5.70 9.54
CA MET A 104 2.84 -5.02 8.64
C MET A 104 4.29 -5.31 9.04
N LEU A 105 4.62 -5.25 10.32
CA LEU A 105 5.97 -5.55 10.82
C LEU A 105 6.38 -7.01 10.55
N SER A 106 5.40 -7.92 10.45
CA SER A 106 5.64 -9.33 10.12
C SER A 106 5.99 -9.60 8.64
N ILE A 107 5.71 -8.66 7.73
CA ILE A 107 5.99 -8.80 6.27
C ILE A 107 7.46 -9.14 6.05
N GLN A 108 8.37 -8.40 6.71
CA GLN A 108 9.81 -8.61 6.59
C GLN A 108 10.26 -9.95 7.17
N SER A 109 9.69 -10.38 8.31
CA SER A 109 10.05 -11.67 8.92
C SER A 109 9.61 -12.87 8.09
N ASN A 110 8.57 -12.70 7.27
CA ASN A 110 8.03 -13.74 6.40
C ASN A 110 8.78 -13.83 5.05
N GLY A 111 9.81 -13.00 4.84
CA GLY A 111 10.59 -13.00 3.60
C GLY A 111 9.82 -12.47 2.40
N GLN A 112 8.70 -11.79 2.61
CA GLN A 112 7.90 -11.22 1.54
C GLN A 112 8.61 -9.97 1.00
N SER A 113 8.91 -9.99 -0.30
CA SER A 113 9.56 -8.86 -0.95
C SER A 113 8.55 -7.74 -1.18
N LEU A 114 8.90 -6.54 -0.72
CA LEU A 114 8.19 -5.32 -1.04
C LEU A 114 8.71 -4.73 -2.36
N THR A 115 7.81 -4.12 -3.11
CA THR A 115 8.02 -3.48 -4.41
C THR A 115 8.51 -2.04 -4.24
N ILE A 116 8.14 -1.36 -3.15
CA ILE A 116 8.61 -0.04 -2.76
C ILE A 116 9.75 -0.21 -1.75
N PRO A 117 11.03 -0.04 -2.15
CA PRO A 117 12.17 -0.26 -1.25
C PRO A 117 12.11 0.62 0.00
N GLU A 118 11.69 1.88 -0.16
CA GLU A 118 11.55 2.86 0.91
C GLU A 118 10.54 2.43 2.00
N PHE A 119 9.61 1.54 1.67
CA PHE A 119 8.64 1.01 2.63
C PHE A 119 9.32 0.17 3.73
N ASN A 120 10.45 -0.47 3.43
CA ASN A 120 11.24 -1.17 4.46
C ASN A 120 11.81 -0.19 5.50
N GLU A 121 12.21 1.00 5.06
CA GLU A 121 12.71 2.04 5.96
C GLU A 121 11.59 2.55 6.87
N VAL A 122 10.38 2.71 6.32
CA VAL A 122 9.18 3.02 7.11
C VAL A 122 8.93 1.96 8.19
N LEU A 123 8.94 0.67 7.85
CA LEU A 123 8.73 -0.40 8.82
C LEU A 123 9.81 -0.45 9.90
N ASN A 124 11.06 -0.09 9.57
CA ASN A 124 12.15 -0.02 10.54
C ASN A 124 11.94 1.12 11.55
N LEU A 125 11.42 2.28 11.11
CA LEU A 125 11.08 3.39 12.01
C LEU A 125 9.98 2.99 12.99
N VAL A 126 8.91 2.36 12.48
CA VAL A 126 7.75 1.92 13.25
C VAL A 126 8.13 0.88 14.31
N ARG A 127 9.06 -0.03 13.99
CA ARG A 127 9.45 -1.15 14.86
C ARG A 127 10.01 -0.71 16.21
N GLY A 128 10.60 0.48 16.29
CA GLY A 128 11.13 1.03 17.53
C GLY A 128 10.06 1.47 18.54
N GLY A 129 8.80 1.56 18.12
CA GLY A 129 7.73 2.16 18.92
C GLY A 129 7.94 3.65 19.13
N GLU A 130 7.04 4.27 19.90
CA GLU A 130 6.96 5.73 20.02
C GLU A 130 8.24 6.38 20.56
N GLU A 131 8.89 5.77 21.55
CA GLU A 131 10.11 6.32 22.17
C GLU A 131 11.26 6.50 21.16
N LEU A 132 11.26 5.72 20.09
CA LEU A 132 12.30 5.73 19.05
C LEU A 132 11.77 6.27 17.72
N PHE A 133 10.49 6.66 17.65
CA PHE A 133 9.85 7.02 16.39
C PHE A 133 10.28 8.42 15.91
N ASN A 134 10.94 8.46 14.75
CA ASN A 134 11.35 9.71 14.12
C ASN A 134 10.27 10.23 13.18
N TYR A 135 9.35 11.04 13.70
CA TYR A 135 8.27 11.67 12.93
C TYR A 135 8.75 12.47 11.71
N SER A 136 9.89 13.15 11.81
CA SER A 136 10.43 13.94 10.70
C SER A 136 10.90 13.06 9.54
N GLU A 137 11.55 11.94 9.87
CA GLU A 137 12.03 10.97 8.90
C GLU A 137 10.88 10.19 8.28
N PHE A 138 9.90 9.76 9.10
CA PHE A 138 8.68 9.13 8.62
C PHE A 138 7.93 10.04 7.62
N ARG A 139 7.76 11.33 7.95
CA ARG A 139 7.15 12.30 7.03
C ARG A 139 7.93 12.43 5.73
N SER A 140 9.26 12.46 5.80
CA SER A 140 10.12 12.60 4.63
C SER A 140 10.02 11.37 3.71
N LEU A 141 10.04 10.16 4.28
CA LEU A 141 9.84 8.91 3.55
C LEU A 141 8.46 8.87 2.90
N LYS A 142 7.41 9.23 3.65
CA LYS A 142 6.03 9.28 3.15
C LYS A 142 5.88 10.21 1.95
N SER A 143 6.46 11.42 2.04
CA SER A 143 6.49 12.36 0.90
C SER A 143 7.26 11.81 -0.29
N ALA A 144 8.44 11.22 -0.08
CA ALA A 144 9.24 10.63 -1.15
C ALA A 144 8.51 9.48 -1.85
N ILE A 145 7.84 8.61 -1.09
CA ILE A 145 7.02 7.51 -1.61
C ILE A 145 5.85 8.07 -2.43
N PHE A 146 5.13 9.05 -1.92
CA PHE A 146 4.03 9.70 -2.64
C PHE A 146 4.48 10.30 -3.98
N GLU A 147 5.54 11.11 -3.99
CA GLU A 147 6.05 11.75 -5.22
C GLU A 147 6.50 10.70 -6.25
N LYS A 148 7.18 9.65 -5.80
CA LYS A 148 7.79 8.65 -6.68
C LYS A 148 6.81 7.61 -7.22
N TYR A 149 5.87 7.14 -6.41
CA TYR A 149 5.00 6.02 -6.77
C TYR A 149 3.55 6.43 -7.05
N VAL A 150 3.07 7.54 -6.50
CA VAL A 150 1.72 8.03 -6.76
C VAL A 150 1.74 9.10 -7.84
N GLU A 151 2.40 10.24 -7.61
CA GLU A 151 2.35 11.35 -8.56
C GLU A 151 3.01 11.01 -9.91
N SER A 152 4.19 10.38 -9.87
CA SER A 152 4.90 9.99 -11.10
C SER A 152 4.15 8.92 -11.89
N ARG A 153 3.43 8.01 -11.22
CA ARG A 153 2.54 7.05 -11.92
C ARG A 153 1.37 7.76 -12.56
N PHE A 154 0.70 8.64 -11.83
CA PHE A 154 -0.43 9.40 -12.36
C PHE A 154 -0.04 10.26 -13.57
N ARG A 155 1.12 10.92 -13.52
CA ARG A 155 1.65 11.69 -14.66
C ARG A 155 1.86 10.81 -15.89
N ARG A 156 2.47 9.63 -15.73
CA ARG A 156 2.68 8.67 -16.82
C ARG A 156 1.39 8.11 -17.43
N LEU A 157 0.28 8.10 -16.70
CA LEU A 157 -1.03 7.68 -17.23
C LEU A 157 -1.73 8.76 -18.06
N LEU A 158 -1.28 10.02 -17.95
CA LEU A 158 -1.84 11.18 -18.65
C LEU A 158 -1.04 11.58 -19.90
N GLU A 159 0.12 10.97 -20.11
CA GLU A 159 1.03 11.16 -21.26
C GLU A 159 0.77 10.12 -22.35
#